data_AF-A0A9N9RY75-F1
#
_entry.id   AF-A0A9N9RY75-F1
#
_cell.length_a   1.000
_cell.length_b   1.000
_cell.length_c   1.000
_cell.angle_alpha   90.00
_cell.angle_beta   90.00
_cell.angle_gamma   90.00
#
_symmetry.space_group_name_H-M   'P 1'
#
loop_
_entity.id
_entity.type
_entity.pdbx_description
1 polymer ?
#
loop_
_entity_poly.entity_id
_entity_poly.type
_entity_poly.pdbx_seq_one_letter_code
_entity_poly.pdbx_strand_id
1 'polypeptide(L)'
;MAAKLPSFDELLSKAVETFEEAFNKKPELAACAPGRVNLIGEHIDYCDGFVLPMALPMLTLIVGRRNGTPDEVNIHTLCDGADKPDKIQFNTDYLVSGMPKWANYVKGVLSHYGFPIPGFDAIIVTNVPLGGGLSSSAALEVATLKFLELVTTKKHEKDSDKALICQKAEHTFAECPCGIMDQFISVMGKENHALLIDCQSLIAEHIPFNASDLVVLICNSNVKHNLSASEYPTRRKQCSDALKLMGLSSYREANSSHLKDLEKASADAILIKRARHVISEIERTQKAADALRNCDFERVGKLMVESHKSLSSDFEVSCDELDKLVDLAMKCKGVLGSRMTGGGFGGCTVSLVKSNEIDNVIKQIDAGYHGATFYVCKASDGARDIDLDDAPHFRELPYKGEFFFDVQNSPGYQMIYLMQTYITYIIIIFSVTMASIFSSFCLNISAHFNIMQKIINNAQTKDFLVYHQTVLGLSKKLIKLYRPIIFTEFVIMAIVLCFTGLQILMMDDSVKILGALLHAGAAFADVAVYSYGAQKVLDSALVVCDEFYKTDKNYILIMMITQKELKFDAGLFHASLHTLTVILSRTMSFITLLKSFIEN
;
A
#
# COMPACT_ATOMS: atom_id res chain seq x y z
N MET A 1 -12.81 0.52 11.51
CA MET A 1 -11.46 0.57 10.87
C MET A 1 -11.49 -0.34 9.65
N ALA A 2 -10.70 -0.06 8.60
CA ALA A 2 -10.58 -0.96 7.45
C ALA A 2 -10.00 -2.32 7.89
N ALA A 3 -10.48 -3.40 7.28
CA ALA A 3 -9.96 -4.74 7.55
C ALA A 3 -8.53 -4.87 7.04
N LYS A 4 -7.64 -5.35 7.91
CA LYS A 4 -6.28 -5.71 7.51
C LYS A 4 -6.31 -7.09 6.86
N LEU A 5 -6.25 -7.12 5.54
CA LEU A 5 -6.11 -8.36 4.78
C LEU A 5 -4.63 -8.77 4.77
N PRO A 6 -4.34 -10.08 4.77
CA PRO A 6 -2.98 -10.56 4.55
C PRO A 6 -2.43 -9.99 3.24
N SER A 7 -1.19 -9.51 3.27
CA SER A 7 -0.51 -9.06 2.05
C SER A 7 -0.24 -10.23 1.11
N PHE A 8 0.05 -9.95 -0.16
CA PHE A 8 0.45 -10.99 -1.10
C PHE A 8 1.67 -11.77 -0.60
N ASP A 9 2.67 -11.07 -0.07
CA ASP A 9 3.88 -11.69 0.48
C ASP A 9 3.57 -12.60 1.67
N GLU A 10 2.71 -12.17 2.59
CA GLU A 10 2.28 -12.99 3.73
C GLU A 10 1.56 -14.27 3.26
N LEU A 11 0.70 -14.18 2.23
CA LEU A 11 0.03 -15.35 1.65
C LEU A 11 1.02 -16.31 1.01
N LEU A 12 1.95 -15.80 0.21
CA LEU A 12 2.93 -16.59 -0.52
C LEU A 12 3.87 -17.32 0.45
N SER A 13 4.37 -16.60 1.46
CA SER A 13 5.23 -17.14 2.51
C SER A 13 4.57 -18.33 3.21
N LYS A 14 3.34 -18.12 3.70
CA LYS A 14 2.58 -19.15 4.40
C LYS A 14 2.28 -20.36 3.51
N ALA A 15 1.95 -20.13 2.23
CA ALA A 15 1.67 -21.21 1.29
C ALA A 15 2.91 -22.06 0.98
N VAL A 16 4.08 -21.42 0.81
CA VAL A 16 5.36 -22.11 0.57
C VAL A 16 5.79 -22.92 1.80
N GLU A 17 5.77 -22.32 2.99
CA GLU A 17 6.11 -23.02 4.25
C GLU A 17 5.22 -24.25 4.44
N THR A 18 3.90 -24.09 4.27
CA THR A 18 2.96 -25.21 4.43
C THR A 18 3.14 -26.27 3.33
N PHE A 19 3.56 -25.88 2.13
CA PHE A 19 3.87 -26.81 1.05
C PHE A 19 5.08 -27.68 1.44
N GLU A 20 6.16 -27.06 1.92
CA GLU A 20 7.37 -27.76 2.34
C GLU A 20 7.10 -28.71 3.50
N GLU A 21 6.31 -28.30 4.48
CA GLU A 21 5.89 -29.16 5.61
C GLU A 21 5.02 -30.34 5.17
N ALA A 22 4.06 -30.11 4.26
CA ALA A 22 3.11 -31.13 3.85
C ALA A 22 3.71 -32.20 2.92
N PHE A 23 4.65 -31.80 2.04
CA PHE A 23 5.15 -32.65 0.96
C PHE A 23 6.66 -32.94 1.04
N ASN A 24 7.36 -32.36 2.03
CA ASN A 24 8.81 -32.51 2.23
C ASN A 24 9.64 -32.19 0.97
N LYS A 25 9.17 -31.22 0.18
CA LYS A 25 9.76 -30.73 -1.07
C LYS A 25 9.41 -29.26 -1.25
N LYS A 26 10.22 -28.52 -2.00
CA LYS A 26 9.90 -27.14 -2.39
C LYS A 26 8.83 -27.10 -3.49
N PRO A 27 7.91 -26.11 -3.48
CA PRO A 27 7.06 -25.82 -4.63
C PRO A 27 7.91 -25.29 -5.79
N GLU A 28 7.46 -25.53 -7.02
CA GLU A 28 8.16 -25.13 -8.25
C GLU A 28 7.30 -24.21 -9.12
N LEU A 29 5.99 -24.21 -8.89
CA LEU A 29 5.00 -23.49 -9.69
C LEU A 29 4.11 -22.67 -8.76
N ALA A 30 3.78 -21.45 -9.17
CA ALA A 30 2.81 -20.64 -8.46
C ALA A 30 1.98 -19.80 -9.44
N ALA A 31 0.69 -19.69 -9.17
CA ALA A 31 -0.23 -18.87 -9.95
C ALA A 31 -1.31 -18.27 -9.04
N CYS A 32 -1.76 -17.08 -9.36
CA CYS A 32 -2.85 -16.43 -8.63
C CYS A 32 -3.90 -15.85 -9.56
N ALA A 33 -5.11 -15.66 -9.03
CA ALA A 33 -6.16 -14.89 -9.68
C ALA A 33 -6.97 -14.09 -8.66
N PRO A 34 -7.36 -12.85 -9.00
CA PRO A 34 -8.05 -11.95 -8.09
C PRO A 34 -9.55 -12.27 -7.95
N GLY A 35 -10.11 -11.86 -6.83
CA GLY A 35 -11.54 -11.57 -6.70
C GLY A 35 -11.89 -10.25 -7.40
N ARG A 36 -13.16 -9.86 -7.36
CA ARG A 36 -13.66 -8.71 -8.13
C ARG A 36 -14.77 -7.95 -7.44
N VAL A 37 -14.93 -6.69 -7.82
CA VAL A 37 -16.13 -5.91 -7.54
C VAL A 37 -16.74 -5.44 -8.84
N ASN A 38 -18.07 -5.48 -8.97
CA ASN A 38 -18.72 -4.90 -10.13
C ASN A 38 -19.12 -3.45 -9.85
N LEU A 39 -18.61 -2.51 -10.64
CA LEU A 39 -18.92 -1.10 -10.42
C LEU A 39 -20.37 -0.80 -10.80
N ILE A 40 -20.87 -1.41 -11.90
CA ILE A 40 -22.24 -1.29 -12.38
C ILE A 40 -22.53 -2.37 -13.44
N GLY A 41 -23.81 -2.67 -13.69
CA GLY A 41 -24.23 -3.71 -14.65
C GLY A 41 -24.62 -5.01 -13.99
N GLU A 42 -25.40 -4.98 -12.92
CA GLU A 42 -25.73 -6.17 -12.17
C GLU A 42 -26.89 -6.92 -12.81
N HIS A 43 -26.88 -8.26 -12.71
CA HIS A 43 -27.97 -9.11 -13.19
C HIS A 43 -28.30 -8.98 -14.68
N ILE A 44 -27.36 -8.46 -15.47
CA ILE A 44 -27.49 -8.37 -16.92
C ILE A 44 -26.46 -9.19 -17.69
N ASP A 45 -25.45 -9.76 -17.05
CA ASP A 45 -24.45 -10.60 -17.71
C ASP A 45 -25.04 -11.87 -18.35
N TYR A 46 -26.01 -12.51 -17.71
CA TYR A 46 -26.79 -13.62 -18.29
C TYR A 46 -28.00 -13.16 -19.14
N CYS A 47 -28.16 -11.86 -19.34
CA CYS A 47 -29.16 -11.24 -20.23
C CYS A 47 -28.50 -10.58 -21.44
N ASP A 48 -27.36 -11.15 -21.86
CA ASP A 48 -26.52 -10.65 -22.93
C ASP A 48 -26.01 -9.22 -22.69
N GLY A 49 -26.05 -8.68 -21.46
CA GLY A 49 -25.79 -7.30 -21.04
C GLY A 49 -24.37 -6.76 -21.23
N PHE A 50 -24.12 -5.53 -20.77
CA PHE A 50 -22.77 -5.01 -20.57
C PHE A 50 -22.50 -4.96 -19.07
N VAL A 51 -21.29 -5.31 -18.64
CA VAL A 51 -20.89 -5.21 -17.24
C VAL A 51 -19.57 -4.44 -17.12
N LEU A 52 -19.36 -3.74 -16.00
CA LEU A 52 -18.17 -2.92 -15.78
C LEU A 52 -17.48 -3.26 -14.44
N PRO A 53 -16.89 -4.46 -14.29
CA PRO A 53 -16.17 -4.82 -13.08
C PRO A 53 -14.73 -4.29 -13.06
N MET A 54 -14.12 -4.37 -11.88
CA MET A 54 -12.67 -4.26 -11.70
C MET A 54 -12.15 -5.39 -10.81
N ALA A 55 -10.94 -5.85 -11.09
CA ALA A 55 -10.25 -6.83 -10.26
C ALA A 55 -9.75 -6.18 -8.97
N LEU A 56 -9.78 -6.95 -7.88
CA LEU A 56 -9.40 -6.50 -6.54
C LEU A 56 -7.99 -6.98 -6.18
N PRO A 57 -7.33 -6.33 -5.20
CA PRO A 57 -6.04 -6.80 -4.69
C PRO A 57 -6.17 -8.12 -3.88
N MET A 58 -7.40 -8.47 -3.48
CA MET A 58 -7.70 -9.77 -2.90
C MET A 58 -7.65 -10.85 -3.98
N LEU A 59 -6.94 -11.95 -3.72
CA LEU A 59 -6.69 -13.03 -4.65
C LEU A 59 -6.68 -14.41 -3.99
N THR A 60 -6.84 -15.42 -4.82
CA THR A 60 -6.53 -16.82 -4.51
C THR A 60 -5.18 -17.14 -5.15
N LEU A 61 -4.29 -17.74 -4.37
CA LEU A 61 -2.95 -18.17 -4.76
C LEU A 61 -2.87 -19.70 -4.65
N ILE A 62 -2.30 -20.32 -5.67
CA ILE A 62 -1.98 -21.75 -5.69
C ILE A 62 -0.48 -21.89 -5.88
N VAL A 63 0.17 -22.60 -4.95
CA VAL A 63 1.58 -22.99 -5.05
C VAL A 63 1.68 -24.50 -5.09
N GLY A 64 2.60 -25.06 -5.88
CA GLY A 64 2.71 -26.50 -6.00
C GLY A 64 3.79 -26.99 -6.92
N ARG A 65 3.74 -28.27 -7.24
CA ARG A 65 4.69 -28.95 -8.14
C ARG A 65 4.05 -30.19 -8.76
N ARG A 66 4.60 -30.67 -9.88
CA ARG A 66 4.32 -32.04 -10.34
C ARG A 66 4.87 -33.04 -9.32
N ASN A 67 4.10 -34.08 -9.02
CA ASN A 67 4.49 -35.09 -8.02
C ASN A 67 5.10 -36.36 -8.63
N GLY A 68 5.10 -36.46 -9.96
CA GLY A 68 5.71 -37.57 -10.71
C GLY A 68 4.77 -38.76 -10.93
N THR A 69 3.55 -38.71 -10.39
CA THR A 69 2.50 -39.66 -10.72
C THR A 69 1.82 -39.26 -12.03
N PRO A 70 1.22 -40.21 -12.78
CA PRO A 70 0.55 -39.89 -14.03
C PRO A 70 -0.73 -39.07 -13.84
N ASP A 71 -1.45 -39.23 -12.73
CA ASP A 71 -2.84 -38.79 -12.59
C ASP A 71 -3.28 -38.47 -11.14
N GLU A 72 -2.40 -38.61 -10.14
CA GLU A 72 -2.76 -38.38 -8.74
C GLU A 72 -2.57 -36.92 -8.33
N VAL A 73 -3.64 -36.28 -7.87
CA VAL A 73 -3.67 -34.89 -7.44
C VAL A 73 -3.89 -34.80 -5.93
N ASN A 74 -2.98 -34.13 -5.23
CA ASN A 74 -3.06 -33.87 -3.80
C ASN A 74 -3.19 -32.36 -3.55
N ILE A 75 -4.24 -31.94 -2.86
CA ILE A 75 -4.49 -30.52 -2.61
C ILE A 75 -4.78 -30.29 -1.13
N HIS A 76 -4.16 -29.25 -0.58
CA HIS A 76 -4.41 -28.78 0.78
C HIS A 76 -4.79 -27.29 0.76
N THR A 77 -5.98 -26.96 1.25
CA THR A 77 -6.42 -25.56 1.39
C THR A 77 -6.10 -25.02 2.79
N LEU A 78 -5.63 -23.77 2.86
CA LEU A 78 -5.38 -23.04 4.12
C LEU A 78 -6.51 -22.08 4.47
N CYS A 79 -7.66 -22.19 3.80
CA CYS A 79 -8.79 -21.31 4.02
C CYS A 79 -9.66 -21.83 5.16
N ASP A 80 -9.60 -21.18 6.32
CA ASP A 80 -10.30 -21.62 7.55
C ASP A 80 -11.84 -21.72 7.39
N GLY A 81 -12.43 -20.92 6.49
CA GLY A 81 -13.87 -20.92 6.22
C GLY A 81 -14.33 -21.93 5.17
N ALA A 82 -13.42 -22.73 4.61
CA ALA A 82 -13.78 -23.76 3.65
C ALA A 82 -14.36 -25.02 4.33
N ASP A 83 -15.23 -25.74 3.62
CA ASP A 83 -15.77 -27.02 4.09
C ASP A 83 -14.64 -28.05 4.31
N LYS A 84 -14.70 -28.79 5.42
CA LYS A 84 -13.77 -29.91 5.68
C LYS A 84 -14.07 -31.12 4.78
N PRO A 85 -13.07 -31.94 4.43
CA PRO A 85 -11.65 -31.86 4.83
C PRO A 85 -10.87 -30.75 4.10
N ASP A 86 -9.80 -30.26 4.74
CA ASP A 86 -8.88 -29.28 4.12
C ASP A 86 -7.93 -29.93 3.11
N LYS A 87 -7.77 -31.25 3.20
CA LYS A 87 -6.90 -32.05 2.35
C LYS A 87 -7.74 -33.00 1.52
N ILE A 88 -7.48 -33.04 0.23
CA ILE A 88 -8.12 -33.95 -0.71
C ILE A 88 -7.07 -34.62 -1.59
N GLN A 89 -7.37 -35.85 -1.99
CA GLN A 89 -6.62 -36.61 -2.97
C GLN A 89 -7.62 -37.21 -3.95
N PHE A 90 -7.34 -37.10 -5.24
CA PHE A 90 -8.18 -37.68 -6.29
C PHE A 90 -7.38 -37.91 -7.58
N ASN A 91 -7.98 -38.67 -8.49
CA ASN A 91 -7.39 -39.02 -9.78
C ASN A 91 -7.98 -38.15 -10.90
N THR A 92 -7.15 -37.68 -11.83
CA THR A 92 -7.58 -36.82 -12.95
C THR A 92 -8.51 -37.51 -13.94
N ASP A 93 -8.47 -38.85 -14.02
CA ASP A 93 -9.31 -39.64 -14.94
C ASP A 93 -10.75 -39.81 -14.43
N TYR A 94 -10.99 -39.57 -13.15
CA TYR A 94 -12.31 -39.71 -12.53
C TYR A 94 -12.67 -38.53 -11.64
N LEU A 95 -13.26 -37.50 -12.25
CA LEU A 95 -13.68 -36.27 -11.59
C LEU A 95 -15.19 -36.25 -11.41
N VAL A 96 -15.63 -36.29 -10.15
CA VAL A 96 -17.03 -36.16 -9.75
C VAL A 96 -17.19 -35.07 -8.69
N SER A 97 -18.31 -34.35 -8.74
CA SER A 97 -18.70 -33.42 -7.70
C SER A 97 -19.01 -34.16 -6.41
N GLY A 98 -18.73 -33.51 -5.27
CA GLY A 98 -18.96 -34.11 -3.96
C GLY A 98 -18.53 -33.19 -2.81
N MET A 99 -18.20 -33.80 -1.68
CA MET A 99 -17.59 -33.09 -0.55
C MET A 99 -16.06 -33.23 -0.60
N PRO A 100 -15.30 -32.21 -0.15
CA PRO A 100 -15.78 -30.89 0.29
C PRO A 100 -16.16 -29.99 -0.90
N LYS A 101 -17.12 -29.06 -0.72
CA LYS A 101 -17.65 -28.28 -1.85
C LYS A 101 -16.61 -27.41 -2.55
N TRP A 102 -15.62 -26.90 -1.81
CA TRP A 102 -14.55 -26.09 -2.40
C TRP A 102 -13.75 -26.86 -3.46
N ALA A 103 -13.65 -28.18 -3.32
CA ALA A 103 -12.93 -29.04 -4.27
C ALA A 103 -13.63 -29.13 -5.63
N ASN A 104 -14.95 -28.90 -5.66
CA ASN A 104 -15.74 -29.01 -6.89
C ASN A 104 -15.34 -27.93 -7.91
N TYR A 105 -14.98 -26.74 -7.46
CA TYR A 105 -14.46 -25.69 -8.34
C TYR A 105 -13.17 -26.14 -9.05
N VAL A 106 -12.23 -26.70 -8.29
CA VAL A 106 -10.96 -27.22 -8.81
C VAL A 106 -11.21 -28.39 -9.76
N LYS A 107 -11.96 -29.41 -9.31
CA LYS A 107 -12.29 -30.61 -10.12
C LYS A 107 -13.04 -30.25 -11.41
N GLY A 108 -13.94 -29.26 -11.36
CA GLY A 108 -14.65 -28.80 -12.55
C GLY A 108 -13.72 -28.17 -13.57
N VAL A 109 -12.77 -27.35 -13.13
CA VAL A 109 -11.77 -26.75 -14.03
C VAL A 109 -10.90 -27.84 -14.66
N LEU A 110 -10.41 -28.81 -13.86
CA LEU A 110 -9.65 -29.95 -14.38
C LEU A 110 -10.46 -30.76 -15.41
N SER A 111 -11.75 -31.00 -15.14
CA SER A 111 -12.64 -31.76 -16.01
C SER A 111 -12.88 -31.08 -17.36
N HIS A 112 -12.89 -29.74 -17.41
CA HIS A 112 -13.13 -28.98 -18.64
C HIS A 112 -11.85 -28.41 -19.25
N TYR A 113 -10.67 -28.73 -18.70
CA TYR A 113 -9.39 -28.18 -19.15
C TYR A 113 -8.99 -28.63 -20.57
N GLY A 114 -9.45 -29.80 -21.02
CA GLY A 114 -9.28 -30.26 -22.39
C GLY A 114 -7.88 -30.76 -22.77
N PHE A 115 -6.92 -30.78 -21.85
CA PHE A 115 -5.58 -31.36 -22.03
C PHE A 115 -5.30 -32.45 -20.98
N PRO A 116 -4.41 -33.42 -21.26
CA PRO A 116 -3.94 -34.36 -20.24
C PRO A 116 -3.28 -33.63 -19.06
N ILE A 117 -3.66 -33.98 -17.84
CA ILE A 117 -3.19 -33.34 -16.62
C ILE A 117 -2.36 -34.37 -15.83
N PRO A 118 -1.04 -34.16 -15.65
CA PRO A 118 -0.24 -35.04 -14.82
C PRO A 118 -0.59 -34.85 -13.34
N GLY A 119 -0.21 -35.81 -12.49
CA GLY A 119 -0.34 -35.66 -11.05
C GLY A 119 0.48 -34.51 -10.47
N PHE A 120 -0.08 -33.82 -9.48
CA PHE A 120 0.54 -32.68 -8.82
C PHE A 120 0.14 -32.56 -7.35
N ASP A 121 0.99 -31.90 -6.58
CA ASP A 121 0.74 -31.50 -5.21
C ASP A 121 0.55 -29.98 -5.19
N ALA A 122 -0.47 -29.47 -4.48
CA ALA A 122 -0.75 -28.05 -4.40
C ALA A 122 -1.27 -27.58 -3.04
N ILE A 123 -0.92 -26.35 -2.68
CA ILE A 123 -1.46 -25.60 -1.56
C ILE A 123 -2.29 -24.44 -2.10
N ILE A 124 -3.51 -24.28 -1.59
CA ILE A 124 -4.42 -23.19 -1.94
C ILE A 124 -4.55 -22.25 -0.75
N VAL A 125 -4.32 -20.96 -0.99
CA VAL A 125 -4.54 -19.90 0.00
C VAL A 125 -5.32 -18.75 -0.64
N THR A 126 -6.15 -18.05 0.12
CA THR A 126 -6.92 -16.92 -0.39
C THR A 126 -7.10 -15.86 0.68
N ASN A 127 -7.04 -14.58 0.29
CA ASN A 127 -7.51 -13.46 1.12
C ASN A 127 -8.82 -12.86 0.56
N VAL A 128 -9.47 -13.51 -0.42
CA VAL A 128 -10.82 -13.11 -0.86
C VAL A 128 -11.83 -13.54 0.20
N PRO A 129 -12.65 -12.62 0.75
CA PRO A 129 -13.68 -12.97 1.72
C PRO A 129 -14.68 -13.97 1.15
N LEU A 130 -14.75 -15.15 1.77
CA LEU A 130 -15.68 -16.19 1.35
C LEU A 130 -17.13 -15.72 1.49
N GLY A 131 -17.92 -15.92 0.43
CA GLY A 131 -19.36 -15.61 0.45
C GLY A 131 -19.71 -14.12 0.57
N GLY A 132 -18.72 -13.21 0.51
CA GLY A 132 -18.95 -11.76 0.55
C GLY A 132 -19.46 -11.14 -0.76
N GLY A 133 -19.67 -11.95 -1.81
CA GLY A 133 -20.06 -11.45 -3.14
C GLY A 133 -18.90 -10.86 -3.95
N LEU A 134 -17.65 -11.11 -3.53
CA LEU A 134 -16.40 -10.65 -4.19
C LEU A 134 -15.75 -11.73 -5.09
N SER A 135 -16.52 -12.76 -5.46
CA SER A 135 -16.13 -13.84 -6.39
C SER A 135 -14.95 -14.70 -5.96
N SER A 136 -14.98 -15.21 -4.72
CA SER A 136 -13.98 -16.18 -4.25
C SER A 136 -13.97 -17.49 -5.06
N SER A 137 -15.12 -17.94 -5.60
CA SER A 137 -15.20 -19.12 -6.46
C SER A 137 -14.50 -18.90 -7.80
N ALA A 138 -14.84 -17.83 -8.52
CA ALA A 138 -14.18 -17.50 -9.79
C ALA A 138 -12.68 -17.27 -9.62
N ALA A 139 -12.24 -16.61 -8.54
CA ALA A 139 -10.81 -16.46 -8.23
C ALA A 139 -10.11 -17.82 -8.06
N LEU A 140 -10.77 -18.79 -7.41
CA LEU A 140 -10.24 -20.15 -7.26
C LEU A 140 -10.22 -20.91 -8.59
N GLU A 141 -11.29 -20.83 -9.38
CA GLU A 141 -11.38 -21.48 -10.70
C GLU A 141 -10.29 -20.96 -11.64
N VAL A 142 -10.14 -19.64 -11.73
CA VAL A 142 -9.18 -19.01 -12.62
C VAL A 142 -7.74 -19.22 -12.13
N ALA A 143 -7.48 -19.18 -10.81
CA ALA A 143 -6.17 -19.54 -10.27
C ALA A 143 -5.83 -21.01 -10.56
N THR A 144 -6.82 -21.91 -10.48
CA THR A 144 -6.66 -23.32 -10.86
C THR A 144 -6.31 -23.45 -12.33
N LEU A 145 -7.05 -22.80 -13.21
CA LEU A 145 -6.79 -22.84 -14.65
C LEU A 145 -5.37 -22.34 -14.95
N LYS A 146 -4.97 -21.22 -14.33
CA LYS A 146 -3.64 -20.64 -14.49
C LYS A 146 -2.54 -21.56 -13.97
N PHE A 147 -2.78 -22.22 -12.85
CA PHE A 147 -1.85 -23.23 -12.30
C PHE A 147 -1.75 -24.45 -13.23
N LEU A 148 -2.86 -24.91 -13.84
CA LEU A 148 -2.83 -25.99 -14.82
C LEU A 148 -2.06 -25.62 -16.09
N GLU A 149 -2.04 -24.35 -16.50
CA GLU A 149 -1.19 -23.90 -17.61
C GLU A 149 0.29 -24.15 -17.33
N LEU A 150 0.72 -23.93 -16.08
CA LEU A 150 2.08 -24.21 -15.61
C LEU A 150 2.32 -25.72 -15.49
N VAL A 151 1.39 -26.44 -14.86
CA VAL A 151 1.48 -27.89 -14.65
C VAL A 151 1.47 -28.66 -15.97
N THR A 152 0.75 -28.24 -17.00
CA THR A 152 0.64 -28.97 -18.27
C THR A 152 1.56 -28.41 -19.36
N THR A 153 2.11 -27.21 -19.18
CA THR A 153 2.80 -26.44 -20.24
C THR A 153 1.95 -26.23 -21.50
N LYS A 154 0.62 -26.36 -21.39
CA LYS A 154 -0.37 -26.09 -22.42
C LYS A 154 -1.23 -24.92 -21.98
N LYS A 155 -1.53 -24.00 -22.88
CA LYS A 155 -2.32 -22.80 -22.59
C LYS A 155 -3.45 -22.67 -23.61
N HIS A 156 -4.58 -22.13 -23.16
CA HIS A 156 -5.63 -21.69 -24.07
C HIS A 156 -5.24 -20.31 -24.62
N GLU A 157 -5.31 -20.13 -25.94
CA GLU A 157 -4.83 -18.89 -26.58
C GLU A 157 -5.71 -17.68 -26.25
N LYS A 158 -7.04 -17.89 -26.19
CA LYS A 158 -7.99 -16.82 -25.93
C LYS A 158 -8.38 -16.78 -24.46
N ASP A 159 -8.35 -15.58 -23.87
CA ASP A 159 -8.79 -15.37 -22.50
C ASP A 159 -10.29 -15.65 -22.30
N SER A 160 -11.11 -15.43 -23.34
CA SER A 160 -12.53 -15.81 -23.34
C SER A 160 -12.74 -17.31 -23.11
N ASP A 161 -11.88 -18.15 -23.70
CA ASP A 161 -11.99 -19.60 -23.58
C ASP A 161 -11.66 -20.03 -22.14
N LYS A 162 -10.66 -19.38 -21.52
CA LYS A 162 -10.33 -19.61 -20.11
C LYS A 162 -11.51 -19.28 -19.20
N ALA A 163 -12.14 -18.12 -19.40
CA ALA A 163 -13.29 -17.72 -18.60
C ALA A 163 -14.49 -18.66 -18.79
N LEU A 164 -14.75 -19.12 -20.03
CA LEU A 164 -15.81 -20.08 -20.34
C LEU A 164 -15.56 -21.46 -19.72
N ILE A 165 -14.31 -21.92 -19.65
CA ILE A 165 -13.94 -23.18 -18.96
C ILE A 165 -14.28 -23.08 -17.47
N CYS A 166 -13.87 -21.98 -16.82
CA CYS A 166 -14.17 -21.73 -15.40
C CYS A 166 -15.68 -21.61 -15.16
N GLN A 167 -16.41 -20.87 -16.00
CA GLN A 167 -17.87 -20.78 -15.90
C GLN A 167 -18.53 -22.15 -16.03
N LYS A 168 -18.08 -22.97 -16.98
CA LYS A 168 -18.61 -24.32 -17.18
C LYS A 168 -18.33 -25.21 -15.96
N ALA A 169 -17.19 -25.05 -15.30
CA ALA A 169 -16.89 -25.69 -14.02
C ALA A 169 -17.91 -25.29 -12.95
N GLU A 170 -18.20 -23.99 -12.81
CA GLU A 170 -19.18 -23.48 -11.85
C GLU A 170 -20.59 -24.04 -12.10
N HIS A 171 -20.99 -24.14 -13.37
CA HIS A 171 -22.30 -24.68 -13.76
C HIS A 171 -22.45 -26.18 -13.48
N THR A 172 -21.41 -26.97 -13.79
CA THR A 172 -21.50 -28.43 -13.81
C THR A 172 -21.05 -29.11 -12.52
N PHE A 173 -20.13 -28.50 -11.77
CA PHE A 173 -19.60 -29.06 -10.52
C PHE A 173 -20.07 -28.32 -9.27
N ALA A 174 -20.28 -27.01 -9.36
CA ALA A 174 -20.82 -26.22 -8.25
C ALA A 174 -22.33 -25.95 -8.37
N GLU A 175 -22.97 -26.39 -9.46
CA GLU A 175 -24.41 -26.27 -9.74
C GLU A 175 -24.93 -24.83 -9.66
N CYS A 176 -24.07 -23.85 -9.90
CA CYS A 176 -24.43 -22.43 -9.87
C CYS A 176 -24.49 -21.87 -11.30
N PRO A 177 -25.66 -21.49 -11.83
CA PRO A 177 -25.82 -21.04 -13.21
C PRO A 177 -25.43 -19.57 -13.38
N CYS A 178 -24.21 -19.20 -12.97
CA CYS A 178 -23.67 -17.83 -13.04
C CYS A 178 -23.58 -17.31 -14.49
N GLY A 179 -23.48 -15.99 -14.67
CA GLY A 179 -23.08 -15.40 -15.94
C GLY A 179 -21.56 -15.44 -16.12
N ILE A 180 -21.01 -14.68 -17.06
CA ILE A 180 -19.59 -14.79 -17.48
C ILE A 180 -18.67 -13.77 -16.78
N MET A 181 -19.26 -12.76 -16.13
CA MET A 181 -18.56 -11.59 -15.62
C MET A 181 -17.39 -11.93 -14.71
N ASP A 182 -17.65 -12.77 -13.70
CA ASP A 182 -16.73 -13.03 -12.59
C ASP A 182 -15.43 -13.67 -13.06
N GLN A 183 -15.53 -14.67 -13.92
CA GLN A 183 -14.39 -15.35 -14.53
C GLN A 183 -13.65 -14.41 -15.50
N PHE A 184 -14.37 -13.63 -16.32
CA PHE A 184 -13.74 -12.73 -17.30
C PHE A 184 -12.85 -11.68 -16.63
N ILE A 185 -13.34 -11.00 -15.59
CA ILE A 185 -12.54 -9.99 -14.88
C ILE A 185 -11.39 -10.60 -14.09
N SER A 186 -11.57 -11.81 -13.55
CA SER A 186 -10.50 -12.50 -12.84
C SER A 186 -9.38 -12.92 -13.79
N VAL A 187 -9.70 -13.34 -15.03
CA VAL A 187 -8.71 -13.62 -16.07
C VAL A 187 -8.05 -12.33 -16.57
N MET A 188 -8.84 -11.34 -16.97
CA MET A 188 -8.39 -10.22 -17.80
C MET A 188 -8.21 -8.89 -17.05
N GLY A 189 -8.33 -8.89 -15.72
CA GLY A 189 -8.10 -7.70 -14.89
C GLY A 189 -6.76 -7.03 -15.20
N LYS A 190 -6.71 -5.71 -15.04
CA LYS A 190 -5.50 -4.93 -15.26
C LYS A 190 -5.44 -3.81 -14.24
N GLU A 191 -4.27 -3.62 -13.65
CA GLU A 191 -4.04 -2.55 -12.68
C GLU A 191 -4.52 -1.19 -13.23
N ASN A 192 -5.19 -0.40 -12.38
CA ASN A 192 -5.72 0.92 -12.73
C ASN A 192 -6.74 0.92 -13.90
N HIS A 193 -7.40 -0.21 -14.20
CA HIS A 193 -8.46 -0.26 -15.22
C HIS A 193 -9.72 -0.96 -14.68
N ALA A 194 -10.88 -0.46 -15.10
CA ALA A 194 -12.10 -1.27 -15.12
C ALA A 194 -12.17 -2.04 -16.46
N LEU A 195 -12.98 -3.09 -16.52
CA LEU A 195 -13.16 -3.90 -17.72
C LEU A 195 -14.60 -3.79 -18.17
N LEU A 196 -14.87 -3.14 -19.30
CA LEU A 196 -16.19 -3.21 -19.93
C LEU A 196 -16.27 -4.53 -20.69
N ILE A 197 -17.20 -5.39 -20.29
CA ILE A 197 -17.42 -6.69 -20.94
C ILE A 197 -18.77 -6.64 -21.64
N ASP A 198 -18.77 -6.92 -22.94
CA ASP A 198 -19.99 -7.23 -23.69
C ASP A 198 -20.28 -8.73 -23.57
N CYS A 199 -21.27 -9.09 -22.75
CA CYS A 199 -21.58 -10.49 -22.46
C CYS A 199 -22.20 -11.24 -23.65
N GLN A 200 -22.61 -10.54 -24.71
CA GLN A 200 -23.07 -11.17 -25.95
C GLN A 200 -21.92 -11.56 -26.86
N SER A 201 -21.04 -10.59 -27.17
CA SER A 201 -19.94 -10.78 -28.12
C SER A 201 -18.67 -11.34 -27.48
N LEU A 202 -18.60 -11.36 -26.14
CA LEU A 202 -17.44 -11.72 -25.33
C LEU A 202 -16.21 -10.82 -25.61
N ILE A 203 -16.46 -9.58 -26.06
CA ILE A 203 -15.43 -8.56 -26.24
C ILE A 203 -15.24 -7.83 -24.91
N ALA A 204 -13.99 -7.65 -24.51
CA ALA A 204 -13.62 -6.89 -23.32
C ALA A 204 -12.75 -5.68 -23.69
N GLU A 205 -13.05 -4.54 -23.08
CA GLU A 205 -12.34 -3.28 -23.24
C GLU A 205 -11.85 -2.78 -21.88
N HIS A 206 -10.55 -2.59 -21.73
CA HIS A 206 -9.96 -1.98 -20.54
C HIS A 206 -10.19 -0.47 -20.56
N ILE A 207 -10.99 0.03 -19.62
CA ILE A 207 -11.24 1.46 -19.44
C ILE A 207 -10.34 1.97 -18.31
N PRO A 208 -9.43 2.93 -18.57
CA PRO A 208 -8.58 3.49 -17.53
C PRO A 208 -9.39 4.04 -16.36
N PHE A 209 -9.07 3.57 -15.16
CA PHE A 209 -9.59 4.08 -13.89
C PHE A 209 -8.59 5.08 -13.32
N ASN A 210 -8.43 6.21 -14.02
CA ASN A 210 -7.45 7.25 -13.69
C ASN A 210 -7.98 8.21 -12.61
N ALA A 211 -8.12 7.74 -11.38
CA ALA A 211 -8.58 8.57 -10.27
C ALA A 211 -7.54 8.63 -9.14
N SER A 212 -6.58 9.56 -9.27
CA SER A 212 -5.53 9.73 -8.26
C SER A 212 -6.06 10.11 -6.88
N ASP A 213 -7.23 10.73 -6.82
CA ASP A 213 -7.89 11.19 -5.61
C ASP A 213 -9.08 10.33 -5.18
N LEU A 214 -9.41 9.24 -5.88
CA LEU A 214 -10.51 8.33 -5.51
C LEU A 214 -10.01 6.94 -5.15
N VAL A 215 -10.76 6.31 -4.25
CA VAL A 215 -10.66 4.90 -3.89
C VAL A 215 -12.03 4.24 -4.01
N VAL A 216 -12.02 2.93 -4.19
CA VAL A 216 -13.24 2.13 -4.12
C VAL A 216 -13.35 1.57 -2.71
N LEU A 217 -14.39 1.97 -1.99
CA LEU A 217 -14.74 1.42 -0.69
C LEU A 217 -15.74 0.28 -0.86
N ILE A 218 -15.38 -0.91 -0.41
CA ILE A 218 -16.27 -2.06 -0.34
C ILE A 218 -16.69 -2.24 1.11
N CYS A 219 -17.99 -2.27 1.37
CA CYS A 219 -18.56 -2.52 2.70
C CYS A 219 -19.29 -3.85 2.69
N ASN A 220 -18.73 -4.87 3.32
CA ASN A 220 -19.41 -6.14 3.54
C ASN A 220 -20.38 -6.01 4.72
N SER A 221 -21.67 -6.23 4.48
CA SER A 221 -22.72 -6.24 5.50
C SER A 221 -22.54 -7.36 6.54
N ASN A 222 -21.74 -8.39 6.20
CA ASN A 222 -21.60 -9.65 6.94
C ASN A 222 -22.92 -10.40 7.15
N VAL A 223 -23.95 -10.04 6.38
CA VAL A 223 -25.23 -10.74 6.36
C VAL A 223 -25.35 -11.50 5.04
N LYS A 224 -25.81 -12.74 5.14
CA LYS A 224 -26.14 -13.58 4.00
C LYS A 224 -27.49 -14.23 4.24
N HIS A 225 -28.49 -13.81 3.49
CA HIS A 225 -29.80 -14.45 3.54
C HIS A 225 -29.76 -15.75 2.73
N ASN A 226 -30.34 -16.83 3.26
CA ASN A 226 -30.39 -18.15 2.59
C ASN A 226 -31.11 -18.12 1.22
N LEU A 227 -31.79 -17.02 0.90
CA LEU A 227 -32.53 -16.77 -0.33
C LEU A 227 -31.62 -16.64 -1.57
N SER A 228 -30.34 -16.28 -1.42
CA SER A 228 -29.48 -15.96 -2.58
C SER A 228 -29.34 -17.13 -3.58
N ALA A 229 -29.30 -18.37 -3.10
CA ALA A 229 -29.13 -19.55 -3.95
C ALA A 229 -30.41 -19.96 -4.71
N SER A 230 -31.59 -19.73 -4.13
CA SER A 230 -32.88 -20.05 -4.76
C SER A 230 -33.43 -18.90 -5.62
N GLU A 231 -33.13 -17.66 -5.25
CA GLU A 231 -33.66 -16.48 -5.94
C GLU A 231 -32.92 -16.17 -7.25
N TYR A 232 -31.62 -16.46 -7.33
CA TYR A 232 -30.85 -16.20 -8.55
C TYR A 232 -31.39 -16.94 -9.79
N PRO A 233 -31.63 -18.28 -9.76
CA PRO A 233 -32.28 -18.97 -10.87
C PRO A 233 -33.68 -18.43 -11.19
N THR A 234 -34.42 -18.01 -10.16
CA THR A 234 -35.76 -17.41 -10.31
C THR A 234 -35.70 -16.09 -11.08
N ARG A 235 -34.76 -15.20 -10.75
CA ARG A 235 -34.56 -13.94 -11.48
C ARG A 235 -34.16 -14.18 -12.93
N ARG A 236 -33.26 -15.14 -13.18
CA ARG A 236 -32.87 -15.51 -14.55
C ARG A 236 -34.06 -16.02 -15.37
N LYS A 237 -34.90 -16.87 -14.78
CA LYS A 237 -36.14 -17.34 -15.43
C LYS A 237 -37.11 -16.21 -15.74
N GLN A 238 -37.35 -15.31 -14.78
CA GLN A 238 -38.23 -14.15 -14.98
C GLN A 238 -37.73 -13.24 -16.12
N CYS A 239 -36.42 -13.02 -16.22
CA CYS A 239 -35.84 -12.26 -17.34
C CYS A 239 -36.05 -12.98 -18.68
N SER A 240 -35.87 -14.30 -18.72
CA SER A 240 -36.14 -15.08 -19.95
C SER A 240 -37.61 -15.04 -20.36
N ASP A 241 -38.53 -15.15 -19.40
CA ASP A 241 -39.96 -15.14 -19.67
C ASP A 241 -40.42 -13.75 -20.15
N ALA A 242 -39.91 -12.68 -19.55
CA ALA A 242 -40.20 -11.31 -20.00
C ALA A 242 -39.67 -11.05 -21.43
N LEU A 243 -38.47 -11.58 -21.77
CA LEU A 243 -37.90 -11.46 -23.11
C LEU A 243 -38.77 -12.16 -24.17
N LYS A 244 -39.26 -13.37 -23.84
CA LYS A 244 -40.19 -14.12 -24.71
C LYS A 244 -41.51 -13.39 -24.91
N LEU A 245 -42.06 -12.76 -23.87
CA LEU A 245 -43.29 -11.96 -23.98
C LEU A 245 -43.12 -10.73 -24.87
N MET A 246 -41.91 -10.16 -24.93
CA MET A 246 -41.57 -9.09 -25.87
C MET A 246 -41.36 -9.60 -27.31
N GLY A 247 -41.28 -10.91 -27.52
CA GLY A 247 -41.02 -11.50 -28.83
C GLY A 247 -39.58 -11.29 -29.33
N LEU A 248 -38.63 -11.07 -28.42
CA LEU A 248 -37.24 -10.76 -28.75
C LEU A 248 -36.32 -11.94 -28.52
N SER A 249 -35.21 -11.97 -29.24
CA SER A 249 -34.17 -12.99 -29.08
C SER A 249 -33.11 -12.60 -28.06
N SER A 250 -32.89 -11.29 -27.89
CA SER A 250 -31.91 -10.74 -26.95
C SER A 250 -32.41 -9.41 -26.37
N TYR A 251 -32.01 -9.10 -25.13
CA TYR A 251 -32.28 -7.80 -24.51
C TYR A 251 -31.56 -6.64 -25.21
N ARG A 252 -30.60 -6.91 -26.10
CA ARG A 252 -29.98 -5.90 -26.98
C ARG A 252 -30.97 -5.23 -27.94
N GLU A 253 -32.05 -5.93 -28.30
CA GLU A 253 -33.10 -5.42 -29.16
C GLU A 253 -34.19 -4.67 -28.36
N ALA A 254 -34.20 -4.86 -27.03
CA ALA A 254 -35.22 -4.34 -26.15
C ALA A 254 -35.02 -2.85 -25.88
N ASN A 255 -36.12 -2.12 -25.74
CA ASN A 255 -36.12 -0.68 -25.50
C ASN A 255 -37.42 -0.25 -24.81
N SER A 256 -37.57 1.05 -24.53
CA SER A 256 -38.72 1.58 -23.80
C SER A 256 -40.09 1.36 -24.47
N SER A 257 -40.19 1.15 -25.78
CA SER A 257 -41.45 0.83 -26.44
C SER A 257 -41.92 -0.58 -26.09
N HIS A 258 -41.00 -1.56 -26.07
CA HIS A 258 -41.30 -2.93 -25.70
C HIS A 258 -41.83 -3.04 -24.26
N LEU A 259 -41.27 -2.26 -23.33
CA LEU A 259 -41.79 -2.16 -21.96
C LEU A 259 -43.22 -1.63 -21.92
N LYS A 260 -43.52 -0.57 -22.68
CA LYS A 260 -44.88 -0.02 -22.77
C LYS A 260 -45.86 -1.03 -23.36
N ASP A 261 -45.40 -1.87 -24.29
CA ASP A 261 -46.25 -2.88 -24.90
C ASP A 261 -46.54 -4.03 -23.93
N LEU A 262 -45.58 -4.43 -23.08
CA LEU A 262 -45.84 -5.34 -21.96
C LEU A 262 -46.85 -4.75 -20.96
N GLU A 263 -46.71 -3.47 -20.62
CA GLU A 263 -47.63 -2.75 -19.72
C GLU A 263 -49.05 -2.70 -20.30
N LYS A 264 -49.20 -2.37 -21.59
CA LYS A 264 -50.49 -2.38 -22.28
C LYS A 264 -51.12 -3.77 -22.36
N ALA A 265 -50.29 -4.80 -22.56
CA ALA A 265 -50.73 -6.19 -22.58
C ALA A 265 -51.13 -6.72 -21.19
N SER A 266 -51.00 -5.90 -20.13
CA SER A 266 -51.26 -6.30 -18.75
C SER A 266 -50.50 -7.56 -18.36
N ALA A 267 -49.25 -7.68 -18.83
CA ALA A 267 -48.35 -8.75 -18.43
C ALA A 267 -48.10 -8.72 -16.92
N ASP A 268 -47.59 -9.83 -16.37
CA ASP A 268 -47.26 -9.92 -14.95
C ASP A 268 -46.34 -8.75 -14.53
N ALA A 269 -46.76 -8.01 -13.49
CA ALA A 269 -46.07 -6.85 -12.98
C ALA A 269 -44.62 -7.15 -12.56
N ILE A 270 -44.34 -8.37 -12.08
CA ILE A 270 -42.98 -8.81 -11.75
C ILE A 270 -42.12 -8.85 -13.00
N LEU A 271 -42.62 -9.43 -14.09
CA LEU A 271 -41.88 -9.55 -15.35
C LEU A 271 -41.59 -8.17 -15.96
N ILE A 272 -42.56 -7.25 -15.90
CA ILE A 272 -42.38 -5.85 -16.35
C ILE A 272 -41.25 -5.19 -15.55
N LYS A 273 -41.24 -5.34 -14.22
CA LYS A 273 -40.18 -4.80 -13.37
C LYS A 273 -38.81 -5.39 -13.70
N ARG A 274 -38.70 -6.72 -13.87
CA ARG A 274 -37.42 -7.38 -14.22
C ARG A 274 -36.90 -6.90 -15.57
N ALA A 275 -37.75 -6.84 -16.59
CA ALA A 275 -37.38 -6.32 -17.90
C ALA A 275 -36.96 -4.84 -17.85
N ARG A 276 -37.66 -4.02 -17.05
CA ARG A 276 -37.32 -2.59 -16.88
C ARG A 276 -35.93 -2.40 -16.31
N HIS A 277 -35.60 -3.17 -15.26
CA HIS A 277 -34.25 -3.18 -14.71
C HIS A 277 -33.23 -3.51 -15.80
N VAL A 278 -33.35 -4.66 -16.45
CA VAL A 278 -32.37 -5.15 -17.45
C VAL A 278 -32.15 -4.11 -18.57
N ILE A 279 -33.23 -3.60 -19.17
CA ILE A 279 -33.14 -2.62 -20.26
C ILE A 279 -32.45 -1.33 -19.78
N SER A 280 -32.86 -0.82 -18.62
CA SER A 280 -32.30 0.42 -18.10
C SER A 280 -30.84 0.26 -17.64
N GLU A 281 -30.47 -0.91 -17.12
CA GLU A 281 -29.13 -1.18 -16.58
C GLU A 281 -28.11 -1.42 -17.69
N ILE A 282 -28.52 -2.02 -18.82
CA ILE A 282 -27.70 -2.10 -20.04
C ILE A 282 -27.33 -0.69 -20.50
N GLU A 283 -28.31 0.20 -20.65
CA GLU A 283 -28.08 1.60 -21.05
C GLU A 283 -27.22 2.35 -20.02
N ARG A 284 -27.48 2.12 -18.72
CA ARG A 284 -26.75 2.75 -17.62
C ARG A 284 -25.28 2.35 -17.59
N THR A 285 -24.98 1.09 -17.86
CA THR A 285 -23.61 0.55 -17.85
C THR A 285 -22.79 1.13 -19.00
N GLN A 286 -23.38 1.25 -20.20
CA GLN A 286 -22.73 1.94 -21.32
C GLN A 286 -22.44 3.41 -20.99
N LYS A 287 -23.43 4.12 -20.42
CA LYS A 287 -23.25 5.52 -19.97
C LYS A 287 -22.18 5.66 -18.88
N ALA A 288 -22.06 4.68 -17.98
CA ALA A 288 -21.04 4.68 -16.94
C ALA A 288 -19.64 4.42 -17.52
N ALA A 289 -19.52 3.53 -18.50
CA ALA A 289 -18.29 3.33 -19.25
C ALA A 289 -17.86 4.61 -19.98
N ASP A 290 -18.79 5.31 -20.66
CA ASP A 290 -18.51 6.59 -21.31
C ASP A 290 -18.10 7.68 -20.30
N ALA A 291 -18.79 7.76 -19.15
CA ALA A 291 -18.43 8.70 -18.09
C ALA A 291 -17.03 8.39 -17.52
N LEU A 292 -16.71 7.11 -17.33
CA LEU A 292 -15.40 6.68 -16.84
C LEU A 292 -14.28 7.01 -17.84
N ARG A 293 -14.48 6.77 -19.15
CA ARG A 293 -13.54 7.17 -20.21
C ARG A 293 -13.25 8.68 -20.19
N ASN A 294 -14.26 9.48 -19.87
CA ASN A 294 -14.15 10.94 -19.79
C ASN A 294 -13.72 11.45 -18.40
N CYS A 295 -13.34 10.57 -17.47
CA CYS A 295 -13.01 10.91 -16.08
C CYS A 295 -14.12 11.67 -15.32
N ASP A 296 -15.39 11.52 -15.74
CA ASP A 296 -16.56 12.10 -15.06
C ASP A 296 -17.06 11.17 -13.95
N PHE A 297 -16.26 11.07 -12.88
CA PHE A 297 -16.56 10.18 -11.75
C PHE A 297 -17.81 10.60 -10.96
N GLU A 298 -18.19 11.87 -11.00
CA GLU A 298 -19.46 12.37 -10.45
C GLU A 298 -20.65 11.77 -11.21
N ARG A 299 -20.56 11.68 -12.54
CA ARG A 299 -21.58 10.99 -13.34
C ARG A 299 -21.59 9.49 -13.11
N VAL A 300 -20.42 8.84 -12.99
CA VAL A 300 -20.34 7.42 -12.62
C VAL A 300 -21.04 7.18 -11.27
N GLY A 301 -20.74 8.00 -10.26
CA GLY A 301 -21.37 7.90 -8.94
C GLY A 301 -22.89 8.06 -8.97
N LYS A 302 -23.42 9.03 -9.73
CA LYS A 302 -24.88 9.18 -9.93
C LYS A 302 -25.50 7.94 -10.57
N LEU A 303 -24.86 7.39 -11.59
CA LEU A 303 -25.32 6.16 -12.27
C LEU A 303 -25.31 4.95 -11.32
N MET A 304 -24.31 4.84 -10.44
CA MET A 304 -24.29 3.78 -9.41
C MET A 304 -25.51 3.88 -8.49
N VAL A 305 -25.88 5.08 -8.03
CA VAL A 305 -27.06 5.29 -7.17
C VAL A 305 -28.36 4.93 -7.90
N GLU A 306 -28.46 5.29 -9.19
CA GLU A 306 -29.62 4.92 -10.01
C GLU A 306 -29.71 3.39 -10.22
N SER A 307 -28.57 2.71 -10.40
CA SER A 307 -28.47 1.24 -10.46
C SER A 307 -28.97 0.61 -9.16
N HIS A 308 -28.52 1.12 -7.99
CA HIS A 308 -28.97 0.60 -6.70
C HIS A 308 -30.48 0.69 -6.52
N LYS A 309 -31.07 1.84 -6.87
CA LYS A 309 -32.53 2.02 -6.81
C LYS A 309 -33.24 1.01 -7.68
N SER A 310 -32.77 0.78 -8.91
CA SER A 310 -33.34 -0.21 -9.81
C SER A 310 -33.22 -1.64 -9.25
N LEU A 311 -32.08 -2.00 -8.64
CA LEU A 311 -31.88 -3.30 -7.99
C LEU A 311 -32.76 -3.51 -6.77
N SER A 312 -33.01 -2.45 -5.99
CA SER A 312 -33.90 -2.51 -4.82
C SER A 312 -35.38 -2.55 -5.25
N SER A 313 -35.84 -1.68 -6.14
CA SER A 313 -37.27 -1.52 -6.43
C SER A 313 -37.81 -2.33 -7.63
N ASP A 314 -37.03 -2.43 -8.71
CA ASP A 314 -37.44 -3.13 -9.94
C ASP A 314 -36.92 -4.58 -9.95
N PHE A 315 -35.69 -4.83 -9.51
CA PHE A 315 -35.13 -6.18 -9.50
C PHE A 315 -35.37 -6.94 -8.18
N GLU A 316 -35.58 -6.20 -7.08
CA GLU A 316 -35.89 -6.72 -5.75
C GLU A 316 -34.85 -7.78 -5.31
N VAL A 317 -33.57 -7.42 -5.42
CA VAL A 317 -32.43 -8.24 -4.96
C VAL A 317 -31.61 -7.57 -3.87
N SER A 318 -31.95 -6.33 -3.49
CA SER A 318 -31.36 -5.70 -2.31
C SER A 318 -31.98 -6.25 -1.01
N CYS A 319 -31.55 -5.71 0.13
CA CYS A 319 -32.14 -5.97 1.45
C CYS A 319 -31.92 -4.77 2.37
N ASP A 320 -32.61 -4.75 3.51
CA ASP A 320 -32.54 -3.65 4.48
C ASP A 320 -31.11 -3.30 4.88
N GLU A 321 -30.24 -4.30 5.02
CA GLU A 321 -28.84 -4.09 5.36
C GLU A 321 -28.07 -3.36 4.27
N LEU A 322 -28.26 -3.76 3.01
CA LEU A 322 -27.58 -3.15 1.86
C LEU A 322 -28.11 -1.74 1.60
N ASP A 323 -29.42 -1.54 1.64
CA ASP A 323 -30.07 -0.24 1.45
C ASP A 323 -29.60 0.75 2.53
N LYS A 324 -29.54 0.29 3.78
CA LYS A 324 -29.01 1.09 4.90
C LYS A 324 -27.54 1.46 4.72
N LEU A 325 -26.69 0.53 4.27
CA LEU A 325 -25.27 0.82 4.01
C LEU A 325 -25.09 1.84 2.89
N VAL A 326 -25.87 1.75 1.82
CA VAL A 326 -25.86 2.73 0.73
C VAL A 326 -26.31 4.10 1.23
N ASP A 327 -27.41 4.17 1.99
CA ASP A 327 -27.93 5.41 2.55
C ASP A 327 -26.93 6.10 3.50
N LEU A 328 -26.22 5.32 4.32
CA LEU A 328 -25.17 5.85 5.20
C LEU A 328 -23.99 6.39 4.38
N ALA A 329 -23.52 5.64 3.38
CA ALA A 329 -22.43 6.09 2.52
C ALA A 329 -22.79 7.39 1.79
N MET A 330 -24.00 7.49 1.22
CA MET A 330 -24.44 8.67 0.47
C MET A 330 -24.61 9.94 1.33
N LYS A 331 -24.75 9.82 2.65
CA LYS A 331 -24.78 10.96 3.58
C LYS A 331 -23.39 11.50 3.91
N CYS A 332 -22.34 10.73 3.62
CA CYS A 332 -20.97 11.10 3.94
C CYS A 332 -20.41 12.08 2.89
N LYS A 333 -19.68 13.10 3.37
CA LYS A 333 -18.92 14.00 2.48
C LYS A 333 -17.84 13.21 1.74
N GLY A 334 -17.69 13.46 0.44
CA GLY A 334 -16.66 12.84 -0.39
C GLY A 334 -17.07 11.52 -1.05
N VAL A 335 -18.28 11.01 -0.81
CA VAL A 335 -18.84 9.87 -1.54
C VAL A 335 -19.54 10.36 -2.80
N LEU A 336 -19.13 9.87 -3.96
CA LEU A 336 -19.71 10.25 -5.26
C LEU A 336 -20.94 9.40 -5.62
N GLY A 337 -20.92 8.14 -5.19
CA GLY A 337 -21.99 7.18 -5.43
C GLY A 337 -21.76 5.90 -4.66
N SER A 338 -22.84 5.19 -4.36
CA SER A 338 -22.82 3.91 -3.66
C SER A 338 -23.96 3.01 -4.14
N ARG A 339 -23.71 1.70 -4.18
CA ARG A 339 -24.70 0.67 -4.53
C ARG A 339 -24.34 -0.68 -3.93
N MET A 340 -25.31 -1.59 -3.81
CA MET A 340 -25.02 -3.02 -3.62
C MET A 340 -24.17 -3.57 -4.78
N THR A 341 -23.40 -4.65 -4.58
CA THR A 341 -22.64 -5.31 -5.65
C THR A 341 -22.73 -6.83 -5.56
N GLY A 342 -22.66 -7.51 -6.69
CA GLY A 342 -22.84 -8.96 -6.78
C GLY A 342 -24.30 -9.39 -6.78
N GLY A 343 -24.59 -10.61 -6.31
CA GLY A 343 -25.92 -11.25 -6.44
C GLY A 343 -27.03 -10.77 -5.49
N GLY A 344 -26.72 -9.88 -4.55
CA GLY A 344 -27.71 -9.33 -3.60
C GLY A 344 -28.10 -10.26 -2.46
N PHE A 345 -29.19 -9.88 -1.76
CA PHE A 345 -29.71 -10.56 -0.56
C PHE A 345 -28.69 -10.64 0.59
N GLY A 346 -27.88 -9.59 0.72
CA GLY A 346 -26.71 -9.54 1.60
C GLY A 346 -25.40 -9.37 0.82
N GLY A 347 -24.27 -9.56 1.49
CA GLY A 347 -22.95 -9.35 0.89
C GLY A 347 -22.49 -7.90 0.95
N CYS A 348 -21.92 -7.38 -0.14
CA CYS A 348 -21.24 -6.08 -0.14
C CYS A 348 -22.00 -4.94 -0.83
N THR A 349 -21.68 -3.71 -0.42
CA THR A 349 -21.87 -2.49 -1.21
C THR A 349 -20.52 -2.00 -1.75
N VAL A 350 -20.55 -1.25 -2.83
CA VAL A 350 -19.41 -0.58 -3.45
C VAL A 350 -19.67 0.92 -3.53
N SER A 351 -18.70 1.73 -3.13
CA SER A 351 -18.78 3.19 -3.13
C SER A 351 -17.54 3.82 -3.76
N LEU A 352 -17.74 4.89 -4.53
CA LEU A 352 -16.67 5.75 -5.01
C LEU A 352 -16.44 6.88 -4.01
N VAL A 353 -15.24 6.93 -3.43
CA VAL A 353 -14.95 7.81 -2.29
C VAL A 353 -13.66 8.59 -2.54
N LYS A 354 -13.67 9.89 -2.21
CA LYS A 354 -12.44 10.69 -2.16
C LYS A 354 -11.48 10.16 -1.11
N SER A 355 -10.24 9.91 -1.51
CA SER A 355 -9.20 9.26 -0.70
C SER A 355 -8.94 9.99 0.61
N ASN A 356 -9.08 11.31 0.64
CA ASN A 356 -8.89 12.13 1.84
C ASN A 356 -10.08 12.12 2.82
N GLU A 357 -11.22 11.56 2.45
CA GLU A 357 -12.42 11.46 3.29
C GLU A 357 -12.69 10.00 3.76
N ILE A 358 -11.88 9.03 3.32
CA ILE A 358 -12.12 7.59 3.52
C ILE A 358 -12.29 7.21 5.00
N ASP A 359 -11.44 7.72 5.88
CA ASP A 359 -11.49 7.42 7.32
C ASP A 359 -12.77 7.95 7.98
N ASN A 360 -13.21 9.14 7.55
CA ASN A 360 -14.45 9.76 8.02
C ASN A 360 -15.67 8.97 7.53
N VAL A 361 -15.67 8.56 6.27
CA VAL A 361 -16.73 7.73 5.67
C VAL A 361 -16.86 6.40 6.40
N ILE A 362 -15.74 5.67 6.62
CA ILE A 362 -15.75 4.40 7.36
C ILE A 362 -16.31 4.62 8.77
N LYS A 363 -15.86 5.67 9.48
CA LYS A 363 -16.34 5.97 10.83
C LYS A 363 -17.85 6.25 10.88
N GLN A 364 -18.39 6.97 9.91
CA GLN A 364 -19.82 7.29 9.85
C GLN A 364 -20.67 6.06 9.52
N ILE A 365 -20.24 5.23 8.56
CA ILE A 365 -20.95 3.99 8.23
C ILE A 365 -20.92 3.03 9.42
N ASP A 366 -19.76 2.83 10.07
CA ASP A 366 -19.60 1.94 11.23
C ASP A 366 -20.43 2.39 12.45
N ALA A 367 -20.64 3.71 12.60
CA ALA A 367 -21.53 4.27 13.63
C ALA A 367 -23.02 4.05 13.31
N GLY A 368 -23.39 4.02 12.03
CA GLY A 368 -24.78 3.81 11.60
C GLY A 368 -25.16 2.34 11.41
N TYR A 369 -24.19 1.48 11.13
CA TYR A 369 -24.35 0.04 10.90
C TYR A 369 -23.20 -0.70 11.60
N HIS A 370 -23.50 -1.30 12.76
CA HIS A 370 -22.53 -2.08 13.51
C HIS A 370 -22.31 -3.46 12.89
N GLY A 371 -21.05 -3.83 12.72
CA GLY A 371 -20.67 -5.17 12.26
C GLY A 371 -20.40 -5.29 10.76
N ALA A 372 -20.29 -4.18 10.02
CA ALA A 372 -19.77 -4.22 8.65
C ALA A 372 -18.24 -4.37 8.61
N THR A 373 -17.73 -5.02 7.56
CA THR A 373 -16.29 -5.09 7.27
C THR A 373 -15.96 -4.20 6.07
N PHE A 374 -14.91 -3.40 6.17
CA PHE A 374 -14.56 -2.40 5.16
C PHE A 374 -13.26 -2.77 4.43
N TYR A 375 -13.26 -2.69 3.10
CA TYR A 375 -12.08 -2.87 2.26
C TYR A 375 -11.89 -1.64 1.37
N VAL A 376 -10.70 -1.03 1.45
CA VAL A 376 -10.32 0.10 0.60
C VAL A 376 -9.45 -0.44 -0.52
N CYS A 377 -9.93 -0.35 -1.76
CA CYS A 377 -9.32 -1.05 -2.89
C CYS A 377 -9.05 -0.10 -4.06
N LYS A 378 -8.06 -0.51 -4.86
CA LYS A 378 -7.77 0.02 -6.19
C LYS A 378 -7.88 -1.12 -7.20
N ALA A 379 -8.12 -0.80 -8.47
CA ALA A 379 -8.13 -1.78 -9.55
C ALA A 379 -6.76 -2.47 -9.66
N SER A 380 -6.76 -3.80 -9.68
CA SER A 380 -5.56 -4.65 -9.67
C SER A 380 -5.47 -5.52 -10.92
N ASP A 381 -4.34 -6.20 -11.10
CA ASP A 381 -4.15 -7.14 -12.20
C ASP A 381 -5.00 -8.41 -12.04
N GLY A 382 -5.30 -9.03 -13.19
CA GLY A 382 -5.94 -10.32 -13.34
C GLY A 382 -5.03 -11.49 -12.98
N ALA A 383 -5.36 -12.65 -13.54
CA ALA A 383 -4.66 -13.90 -13.31
C ALA A 383 -3.24 -13.85 -13.89
N ARG A 384 -2.27 -14.28 -13.09
CA ARG A 384 -0.86 -14.24 -13.48
C ARG A 384 -0.07 -15.39 -12.87
N ASP A 385 1.01 -15.73 -13.57
CA ASP A 385 2.04 -16.63 -13.06
C ASP A 385 2.82 -15.87 -11.97
N ILE A 386 3.20 -16.55 -10.91
CA ILE A 386 4.02 -15.99 -9.83
C ILE A 386 5.40 -16.60 -9.96
N ASP A 387 6.39 -15.74 -10.15
CA ASP A 387 7.79 -16.15 -10.09
C ASP A 387 8.14 -16.42 -8.62
N LEU A 388 8.41 -17.70 -8.33
CA LEU A 388 8.82 -18.10 -6.99
C LEU A 388 10.22 -17.57 -6.68
N ASP A 389 11.10 -17.35 -7.67
CA ASP A 389 12.46 -16.85 -7.44
C ASP A 389 12.47 -15.37 -7.01
N ASP A 390 11.47 -14.59 -7.45
CA ASP A 390 11.30 -13.17 -7.07
C ASP A 390 10.62 -12.98 -5.69
N ALA A 391 10.08 -14.04 -5.10
CA ALA A 391 9.37 -13.98 -3.82
C ALA A 391 10.33 -13.53 -2.70
N PRO A 392 9.90 -12.72 -1.71
CA PRO A 392 10.77 -12.21 -0.65
C PRO A 392 11.54 -13.30 0.13
N HIS A 393 11.00 -14.53 0.20
CA HIS A 393 11.67 -15.70 0.79
C HIS A 393 12.63 -16.44 -0.14
N PHE A 394 12.54 -16.22 -1.45
CA PHE A 394 13.43 -16.76 -2.47
C PHE A 394 14.46 -15.75 -2.96
N ARG A 395 14.47 -14.52 -2.42
CA ARG A 395 15.63 -13.61 -2.46
C ARG A 395 16.80 -14.18 -1.65
N GLU A 396 17.28 -15.38 -2.01
CA GLU A 396 18.70 -15.60 -2.01
C GLU A 396 19.27 -14.61 -3.03
N LEU A 397 20.25 -13.79 -2.61
CA LEU A 397 20.88 -12.82 -3.48
C LEU A 397 21.31 -13.50 -4.80
N PRO A 398 21.07 -12.88 -5.98
CA PRO A 398 21.30 -13.48 -7.30
C PRO A 398 22.79 -13.77 -7.62
N TYR A 399 23.66 -13.52 -6.65
CA TYR A 399 25.01 -14.05 -6.59
C TYR A 399 25.16 -14.83 -5.28
N LYS A 400 25.44 -16.13 -5.38
CA LYS A 400 26.43 -16.72 -4.46
C LYS A 400 27.74 -15.99 -4.75
N GLY A 401 27.93 -14.84 -4.12
CA GLY A 401 29.26 -14.34 -3.89
C GLY A 401 29.92 -15.40 -3.03
N GLU A 402 30.75 -16.25 -3.64
CA GLU A 402 31.91 -16.73 -2.91
C GLU A 402 32.64 -15.46 -2.48
N PHE A 403 32.38 -15.01 -1.25
CA PHE A 403 33.33 -14.12 -0.60
C PHE A 403 34.65 -14.90 -0.64
N PHE A 404 35.63 -14.37 -1.37
CA PHE A 404 37.00 -14.92 -1.47
C PHE A 404 37.75 -14.93 -0.13
N PHE A 405 37.03 -14.94 0.99
CA PHE A 405 37.57 -14.73 2.30
C PHE A 405 37.05 -15.80 3.23
N ASP A 406 37.94 -16.75 3.48
CA ASP A 406 37.81 -17.79 4.46
C ASP A 406 37.69 -17.17 5.87
N VAL A 407 36.45 -17.11 6.37
CA VAL A 407 36.11 -16.64 7.73
C VAL A 407 36.77 -17.49 8.81
N GLN A 408 37.21 -18.71 8.48
CA GLN A 408 37.88 -19.61 9.43
C GLN A 408 39.38 -19.33 9.56
N ASN A 409 40.00 -18.59 8.63
CA ASN A 409 41.47 -18.43 8.58
C ASN A 409 42.01 -16.98 8.70
N SER A 410 41.18 -15.98 9.05
CA SER A 410 41.65 -14.60 9.26
C SER A 410 41.33 -14.05 10.67
N PRO A 411 42.15 -14.39 11.70
CA PRO A 411 41.99 -13.87 13.06
C PRO A 411 42.11 -12.34 13.15
N GLY A 412 42.88 -11.74 12.24
CA GLY A 412 43.13 -10.30 12.24
C GLY A 412 41.89 -9.48 11.92
N TYR A 413 41.05 -9.93 10.99
CA TYR A 413 39.89 -9.15 10.55
C TYR A 413 38.76 -9.14 11.58
N GLN A 414 38.46 -10.28 12.23
CA GLN A 414 37.47 -10.32 13.32
C GLN A 414 37.87 -9.39 14.47
N MET A 415 39.16 -9.33 14.80
CA MET A 415 39.68 -8.44 15.83
C MET A 415 39.54 -6.96 15.43
N ILE A 416 39.84 -6.62 14.18
CA ILE A 416 39.70 -5.25 13.65
C ILE A 416 38.23 -4.83 13.62
N TYR A 417 37.33 -5.71 13.17
CA TYR A 417 35.89 -5.43 13.11
C TYR A 417 35.26 -5.28 14.50
N LEU A 418 35.62 -6.14 15.45
CA LEU A 418 35.17 -6.02 16.85
C LEU A 418 35.73 -4.75 17.51
N MET A 419 37.02 -4.43 17.30
CA MET A 419 37.59 -3.16 17.76
C MET A 419 36.86 -1.97 17.14
N GLN A 420 36.56 -1.99 15.85
CA GLN A 420 35.88 -0.89 15.17
C GLN A 420 34.44 -0.71 15.66
N THR A 421 33.71 -1.80 15.86
CA THR A 421 32.36 -1.77 16.43
C THR A 421 32.39 -1.20 17.85
N TYR A 422 33.36 -1.64 18.67
CA TYR A 422 33.54 -1.16 20.03
C TYR A 422 33.96 0.32 20.09
N ILE A 423 34.89 0.75 19.23
CA ILE A 423 35.33 2.14 19.10
C ILE A 423 34.15 3.02 18.66
N THR A 424 33.38 2.60 17.66
CA THR A 424 32.20 3.34 17.17
C THR A 424 31.17 3.53 18.29
N TYR A 425 30.92 2.47 19.07
CA TYR A 425 29.96 2.52 20.17
C TYR A 425 30.40 3.45 21.30
N ILE A 426 31.69 3.41 21.68
CA ILE A 426 32.27 4.34 22.67
C ILE A 426 32.16 5.78 22.20
N ILE A 427 32.44 6.04 20.92
CA ILE A 427 32.43 7.40 20.36
C ILE A 427 31.03 7.98 20.32
N ILE A 428 30.02 7.21 19.91
CA ILE A 428 28.62 7.66 19.91
C ILE A 428 28.19 8.02 21.32
N ILE A 429 28.49 7.17 22.30
CA ILE A 429 28.16 7.43 23.71
C ILE A 429 28.88 8.68 24.22
N PHE A 430 30.17 8.85 23.90
CA PHE A 430 30.95 10.01 24.31
C PHE A 430 30.42 11.31 23.69
N SER A 431 30.12 11.32 22.40
CA SER A 431 29.60 12.51 21.68
C SER A 431 28.21 12.92 22.20
N VAL A 432 27.29 11.98 22.43
CA VAL A 432 25.97 12.25 23.03
C VAL A 432 26.10 12.85 24.44
N THR A 433 27.03 12.32 25.25
CA THR A 433 27.28 12.83 26.60
C THR A 433 27.85 14.24 26.58
N MET A 434 28.76 14.53 25.64
CA MET A 434 29.36 15.86 25.48
C MET A 434 28.39 16.91 24.94
N ALA A 435 27.56 16.57 23.97
CA ALA A 435 26.48 17.45 23.48
C ALA A 435 25.53 17.84 24.62
N SER A 436 25.21 16.89 25.51
CA SER A 436 24.37 17.12 26.69
C SER A 436 25.02 18.05 27.71
N ILE A 437 26.32 17.89 27.96
CA ILE A 437 27.10 18.78 28.84
C ILE A 437 27.18 20.20 28.27
N PHE A 438 27.44 20.34 26.97
CA PHE A 438 27.54 21.63 26.30
C PHE A 438 26.18 22.36 26.26
N SER A 439 25.10 21.64 25.97
CA SER A 439 23.74 22.18 26.03
C SER A 439 23.39 22.67 27.44
N SER A 440 23.72 21.89 28.48
CA SER A 440 23.52 22.27 29.89
C SER A 440 24.32 23.52 30.27
N PHE A 441 25.55 23.64 29.77
CA PHE A 441 26.38 24.83 29.95
C PHE A 441 25.76 26.08 29.29
N CYS A 442 25.33 25.97 28.04
CA CYS A 442 24.68 27.07 27.31
C CYS A 442 23.37 27.51 27.99
N LEU A 443 22.57 26.57 28.47
CA LEU A 443 21.35 26.85 29.23
C LEU A 443 21.65 27.56 30.56
N ASN A 444 22.72 27.16 31.25
CA ASN A 444 23.15 27.79 32.50
C ASN A 444 23.63 29.24 32.27
N ILE A 445 24.46 29.47 31.24
CA ILE A 445 24.84 30.83 30.83
C ILE A 445 23.61 31.67 30.47
N SER A 446 22.69 31.12 29.67
CA SER A 446 21.45 31.81 29.26
C SER A 446 20.60 32.18 30.48
N ALA A 447 20.49 31.28 31.47
CA ALA A 447 19.81 31.56 32.74
C ALA A 447 20.48 32.71 33.51
N HIS A 448 21.82 32.76 33.56
CA HIS A 448 22.56 33.87 34.15
C HIS A 448 22.32 35.20 33.41
N PHE A 449 22.28 35.21 32.08
CA PHE A 449 21.93 36.40 31.30
C PHE A 449 20.49 36.87 31.54
N ASN A 450 19.54 35.94 31.67
CA ASN A 450 18.16 36.27 32.03
C ASN A 450 18.04 36.84 33.45
N ILE A 451 18.82 36.33 34.41
CA ILE A 451 18.89 36.88 35.78
C ILE A 451 19.52 38.28 35.75
N MET A 452 20.61 38.47 34.99
CA MET A 452 21.23 39.78 34.80
C MET A 452 20.23 40.80 34.24
N GLN A 453 19.46 40.42 33.23
CA GLN A 453 18.47 41.30 32.63
C GLN A 453 17.40 41.78 33.63
N LYS A 454 17.07 40.95 34.63
CA LYS A 454 16.14 41.32 35.72
C LYS A 454 16.76 42.22 36.78
N ILE A 455 18.05 42.04 37.10
CA ILE A 455 18.77 42.83 38.12
C ILE A 455 19.08 44.26 37.63
N ILE A 456 19.26 44.46 36.32
CA ILE A 456 19.51 45.79 35.70
C ILE A 456 18.46 46.85 36.10
N ASN A 457 17.27 46.45 36.54
CA ASN A 457 16.22 47.38 36.99
C ASN A 457 16.36 47.88 38.44
N ASN A 458 17.28 47.37 39.28
CA ASN A 458 17.29 47.67 40.72
C ASN A 458 18.66 47.80 41.42
N ALA A 459 19.80 47.74 40.72
CA ALA A 459 21.13 47.78 41.35
C ALA A 459 22.04 48.93 40.83
N GLN A 460 22.97 49.42 41.66
CA GLN A 460 23.96 50.44 41.29
C GLN A 460 24.97 49.88 40.26
N THR A 461 25.35 50.72 39.30
CA THR A 461 26.04 50.37 38.03
C THR A 461 27.39 49.64 38.20
N LYS A 462 28.04 49.75 39.35
CA LYS A 462 29.37 49.16 39.62
C LYS A 462 29.32 47.66 39.90
N ASP A 463 28.31 47.20 40.64
CA ASP A 463 28.13 45.76 40.94
C ASP A 463 27.76 44.97 39.68
N PHE A 464 27.04 45.62 38.77
CA PHE A 464 26.72 45.06 37.46
C PHE A 464 27.96 44.77 36.61
N LEU A 465 28.92 45.70 36.58
CA LEU A 465 30.13 45.52 35.78
C LEU A 465 31.02 44.39 36.32
N VAL A 466 31.14 44.31 37.65
CA VAL A 466 31.89 43.22 38.33
C VAL A 466 31.24 41.86 38.06
N TYR A 467 29.91 41.79 38.09
CA TYR A 467 29.18 40.56 37.75
C TYR A 467 29.38 40.17 36.28
N HIS A 468 29.29 41.13 35.34
CA HIS A 468 29.51 40.87 33.92
C HIS A 468 30.94 40.41 33.63
N GLN A 469 31.96 41.03 34.24
CA GLN A 469 33.36 40.57 34.17
C GLN A 469 33.53 39.16 34.73
N THR A 470 32.81 38.81 35.81
CA THR A 470 32.83 37.47 36.39
C THR A 470 32.25 36.44 35.42
N VAL A 471 31.13 36.76 34.76
CA VAL A 471 30.51 35.89 33.74
C VAL A 471 31.44 35.73 32.53
N LEU A 472 32.02 36.82 32.01
CA LEU A 472 32.99 36.74 30.90
C LEU A 472 34.24 35.94 31.28
N GLY A 473 34.76 36.13 32.49
CA GLY A 473 35.87 35.36 33.03
C GLY A 473 35.57 33.86 33.15
N LEU A 474 34.35 33.53 33.59
CA LEU A 474 33.86 32.15 33.65
C LEU A 474 33.71 31.55 32.24
N SER A 475 33.13 32.28 31.30
CA SER A 475 33.03 31.87 29.90
C SER A 475 34.42 31.62 29.30
N LYS A 476 35.42 32.47 29.57
CA LYS A 476 36.80 32.28 29.12
C LYS A 476 37.45 31.01 29.70
N LYS A 477 37.23 30.73 30.99
CA LYS A 477 37.70 29.49 31.64
C LYS A 477 37.03 28.25 31.05
N LEU A 478 35.72 28.33 30.78
CA LEU A 478 34.97 27.21 30.20
C LEU A 478 35.37 26.96 28.75
N ILE A 479 35.56 28.00 27.93
CA ILE A 479 36.11 27.85 26.57
C ILE A 479 37.48 27.17 26.62
N LYS A 480 38.37 27.55 27.55
CA LYS A 480 39.67 26.87 27.73
C LYS A 480 39.51 25.40 28.14
N LEU A 481 38.52 25.07 28.97
CA LEU A 481 38.23 23.71 29.40
C LEU A 481 37.66 22.84 28.27
N TYR A 482 36.73 23.38 27.47
CA TYR A 482 36.08 22.65 26.38
C TYR A 482 36.94 22.55 25.13
N ARG A 483 37.84 23.50 24.88
CA ARG A 483 38.73 23.48 23.71
C ARG A 483 39.48 22.15 23.49
N PRO A 484 40.21 21.58 24.46
CA PRO A 484 40.90 20.30 24.25
C PRO A 484 39.91 19.15 24.02
N ILE A 485 38.71 19.22 24.60
CA ILE A 485 37.68 18.19 24.42
C ILE A 485 37.15 18.22 22.98
N ILE A 486 36.77 19.40 22.49
CA ILE A 486 36.27 19.60 21.11
C ILE A 486 37.36 19.21 20.10
N PHE A 487 38.62 19.58 20.36
CA PHE A 487 39.75 19.19 19.51
C PHE A 487 39.96 17.67 19.48
N THR A 488 39.82 17.00 20.63
CA THR A 488 39.95 15.53 20.71
C THR A 488 38.84 14.83 19.93
N GLU A 489 37.59 15.30 20.05
CA GLU A 489 36.45 14.79 19.28
C GLU A 489 36.66 14.94 17.77
N PHE A 490 37.17 16.10 17.34
CA PHE A 490 37.51 16.36 15.94
C PHE A 490 38.57 15.39 15.40
N VAL A 491 39.65 15.15 16.16
CA VAL A 491 40.71 14.22 15.76
C VAL A 491 40.16 12.79 15.65
N ILE A 492 39.34 12.36 16.61
CA ILE A 492 38.71 11.04 16.57
C ILE A 492 37.79 10.90 15.35
N MET A 493 36.96 11.90 15.07
CA MET A 493 36.05 11.87 13.92
C MET A 493 36.80 11.84 12.58
N ALA A 494 37.91 12.58 12.47
CA ALA A 494 38.77 12.56 11.30
C ALA A 494 39.39 11.17 11.07
N ILE A 495 39.88 10.52 12.13
CA ILE A 495 40.45 9.18 12.06
C ILE A 495 39.40 8.18 11.56
N VAL A 496 38.16 8.24 12.08
CA VAL A 496 37.06 7.36 11.64
C VAL A 496 36.76 7.56 10.16
N LEU A 497 36.60 8.80 9.69
CA LEU A 497 36.37 9.12 8.28
C LEU A 497 37.49 8.60 7.38
N CYS A 498 38.76 8.68 7.81
CA CYS A 498 39.88 8.11 7.07
C CYS A 498 39.79 6.58 6.97
N PHE A 499 39.48 5.89 8.07
CA PHE A 499 39.36 4.42 8.05
C PHE A 499 38.15 3.93 7.25
N THR A 500 37.00 4.60 7.37
CA THR A 500 35.81 4.32 6.56
C THR A 500 36.08 4.61 5.08
N GLY A 501 36.76 5.71 4.76
CA GLY A 501 37.17 6.03 3.39
C GLY A 501 38.12 5.00 2.80
N LEU A 502 39.09 4.52 3.58
CA LEU A 502 40.02 3.46 3.17
C LEU A 502 39.30 2.12 2.91
N GLN A 503 38.32 1.76 3.75
CA GLN A 503 37.49 0.56 3.56
C GLN A 503 36.66 0.64 2.29
N ILE A 504 36.02 1.78 2.03
CA ILE A 504 35.21 2.00 0.83
C ILE A 504 36.08 1.97 -0.44
N LEU A 505 37.27 2.58 -0.42
CA LEU A 505 38.25 2.51 -1.51
C LEU A 505 38.74 1.09 -1.77
N MET A 506 38.78 0.24 -0.75
CA MET A 506 39.12 -1.18 -0.91
C MET A 506 37.96 -2.01 -1.47
N MET A 507 36.74 -1.46 -1.53
CA MET A 507 35.53 -2.15 -1.98
C MET A 507 35.06 -1.74 -3.39
N ASP A 508 35.40 -0.54 -3.91
CA ASP A 508 35.01 -0.13 -5.27
C ASP A 508 35.86 1.03 -5.84
N ASP A 509 36.12 1.01 -7.16
CA ASP A 509 37.08 1.86 -7.89
C ASP A 509 36.46 3.18 -8.45
N SER A 510 35.39 3.69 -7.85
CA SER A 510 34.65 4.81 -8.45
C SER A 510 35.15 6.21 -8.01
N VAL A 511 35.46 7.05 -9.01
CA VAL A 511 35.88 8.47 -8.89
C VAL A 511 34.90 9.35 -8.08
N LYS A 512 33.65 8.90 -7.90
CA LYS A 512 32.63 9.60 -7.10
C LYS A 512 33.00 9.66 -5.60
N ILE A 513 33.78 8.70 -5.11
CA ILE A 513 34.22 8.63 -3.70
C ILE A 513 35.29 9.68 -3.39
N LEU A 514 36.16 10.01 -4.36
CA LEU A 514 37.16 11.08 -4.23
C LEU A 514 36.49 12.45 -4.06
N GLY A 515 35.36 12.66 -4.74
CA GLY A 515 34.55 13.89 -4.61
C GLY A 515 33.96 14.06 -3.21
N ALA A 516 33.49 12.96 -2.59
CA ALA A 516 32.97 12.99 -1.22
C ALA A 516 34.06 13.28 -0.18
N LEU A 517 35.26 12.71 -0.36
CA LEU A 517 36.42 12.96 0.51
C LEU A 517 36.91 14.42 0.42
N LEU A 518 36.96 15.00 -0.79
CA LEU A 518 37.29 16.42 -0.98
C LEU A 518 36.25 17.35 -0.35
N HIS A 519 34.97 17.00 -0.45
CA HIS A 519 33.88 17.79 0.14
C HIS A 519 33.93 17.75 1.68
N ALA A 520 34.21 16.58 2.26
CA ALA A 520 34.44 16.44 3.69
C ALA A 520 35.67 17.26 4.15
N GLY A 521 36.78 17.21 3.41
CA GLY A 521 37.97 18.02 3.68
C GLY A 521 37.72 19.54 3.66
N ALA A 522 36.87 20.02 2.75
CA ALA A 522 36.47 21.43 2.68
C ALA A 522 35.62 21.85 3.90
N ALA A 523 34.67 21.01 4.31
CA ALA A 523 33.88 21.25 5.53
C ALA A 523 34.77 21.28 6.79
N PHE A 524 35.81 20.47 6.83
CA PHE A 524 36.83 20.45 7.88
C PHE A 524 37.63 21.76 7.96
N ALA A 525 38.01 22.34 6.83
CA ALA A 525 38.72 23.62 6.77
C ALA A 525 37.86 24.78 7.26
N ASP A 526 36.57 24.80 6.90
CA ASP A 526 35.64 25.84 7.36
C ASP A 526 35.48 25.85 8.88
N VAL A 527 35.30 24.68 9.52
CA VAL A 527 35.14 24.60 10.99
C VAL A 527 36.40 25.05 11.74
N ALA A 528 37.58 24.77 11.20
CA ALA A 528 38.86 25.22 11.78
C ALA A 528 39.02 26.75 11.71
N VAL A 529 38.66 27.36 10.58
CA VAL A 529 38.67 28.82 10.38
C VAL A 529 37.69 29.52 11.35
N TYR A 530 36.50 28.95 11.54
CA TYR A 530 35.49 29.49 12.45
C TYR A 530 35.90 29.46 13.92
N SER A 531 36.55 28.37 14.34
CA SER A 531 37.01 28.19 15.72
C SER A 531 38.10 29.19 16.13
N TYR A 532 38.89 29.68 15.17
CA TYR A 532 39.93 30.68 15.39
C TYR A 532 39.38 32.12 15.39
N GLY A 533 38.37 32.40 14.56
CA GLY A 533 37.72 33.72 14.48
C GLY A 533 36.98 34.11 15.78
N ALA A 534 36.29 33.18 16.42
CA ALA A 534 35.52 33.44 17.65
C ALA A 534 36.40 33.86 18.85
N GLN A 535 37.65 33.38 18.92
CA GLN A 535 38.55 33.72 20.03
C GLN A 535 39.04 35.17 19.97
N LYS A 536 39.31 35.70 18.78
CA LYS A 536 39.73 37.11 18.60
C LYS A 536 38.63 38.10 19.00
N VAL A 537 37.36 37.77 18.79
CA VAL A 537 36.21 38.61 19.16
C VAL A 537 36.02 38.66 20.68
N LEU A 538 36.25 37.55 21.39
CA LEU A 538 36.14 37.51 22.85
C LEU A 538 37.26 38.30 23.53
N ASP A 539 38.49 38.20 23.00
CA ASP A 539 39.63 38.93 23.54
C ASP A 539 39.52 40.44 23.27
N SER A 540 38.96 40.87 22.14
CA SER A 540 38.70 42.30 21.88
C SER A 540 37.60 42.88 22.78
N ALA A 541 36.54 42.13 23.07
CA ALA A 541 35.47 42.55 23.98
C ALA A 541 35.96 42.77 25.43
N LEU A 542 36.89 41.93 25.92
CA LEU A 542 37.50 42.07 27.24
C LEU A 542 38.37 43.33 27.35
N VAL A 543 39.18 43.63 26.32
CA VAL A 543 40.02 44.83 26.29
C VAL A 543 39.17 46.10 26.35
N VAL A 544 38.06 46.15 25.59
CA VAL A 544 37.14 47.28 25.60
C VAL A 544 36.51 47.46 26.98
N CYS A 545 36.08 46.38 27.65
CA CYS A 545 35.48 46.48 28.99
C CYS A 545 36.46 47.01 30.05
N ASP A 546 37.74 46.61 30.00
CA ASP A 546 38.76 47.05 30.95
C ASP A 546 39.15 48.53 30.76
N GLU A 547 39.12 49.06 29.53
CA GLU A 547 39.33 50.50 29.28
C GLU A 547 38.18 51.35 29.82
N PHE A 548 36.93 50.90 29.67
CA PHE A 548 35.75 51.63 30.17
C PHE A 548 35.76 51.82 31.70
N TYR A 549 36.25 50.83 32.46
CA TYR A 549 36.29 50.90 33.94
C TYR A 549 37.27 51.95 34.48
N LYS A 550 38.26 52.38 33.69
CA LYS A 550 39.27 53.37 34.10
C LYS A 550 38.80 54.82 34.00
N THR A 551 37.61 55.08 33.46
CA THR A 551 37.10 56.45 33.29
C THR A 551 36.20 56.87 34.46
N ASP A 552 36.63 57.86 35.24
CA ASP A 552 35.93 58.38 36.45
C ASP A 552 34.60 59.13 36.19
N LYS A 553 33.91 58.89 35.06
CA LYS A 553 32.67 59.60 34.71
C LYS A 553 31.46 58.67 34.77
N ASN A 554 30.47 59.05 35.59
CA ASN A 554 29.23 58.34 35.93
C ASN A 554 28.19 58.19 34.78
N TYR A 555 28.61 57.95 33.54
CA TYR A 555 27.68 57.62 32.46
C TYR A 555 28.14 56.37 31.72
N ILE A 556 27.44 55.26 31.95
CA ILE A 556 27.59 54.04 31.14
C ILE A 556 26.38 53.98 30.20
N LEU A 557 26.63 54.30 28.94
CA LEU A 557 25.69 54.07 27.85
C LEU A 557 25.80 52.59 27.44
N ILE A 558 24.85 51.74 27.86
CA ILE A 558 24.78 50.35 27.38
C ILE A 558 24.20 50.39 25.96
N MET A 559 25.06 50.54 24.95
CA MET A 559 24.72 50.20 23.57
C MET A 559 25.22 48.78 23.27
N MET A 560 24.31 47.81 23.27
CA MET A 560 24.50 46.57 22.50
C MET A 560 23.72 46.64 21.18
N ILE A 561 23.98 47.68 20.38
CA ILE A 561 23.76 47.65 18.93
C ILE A 561 24.85 48.51 18.30
N THR A 562 25.84 47.91 17.63
CA THR A 562 26.71 48.68 16.73
C THR A 562 26.01 48.82 15.38
N GLN A 563 25.48 50.01 15.07
CA GLN A 563 24.98 50.37 13.74
C GLN A 563 26.08 50.78 12.73
N LYS A 564 27.37 50.56 13.05
CA LYS A 564 28.49 50.60 12.07
C LYS A 564 29.51 49.52 12.40
N GLU A 565 30.06 48.92 11.35
CA GLU A 565 30.91 47.73 11.37
C GLU A 565 32.15 47.84 12.25
N LEU A 566 32.34 46.83 13.10
CA LEU A 566 33.65 46.52 13.68
C LEU A 566 34.55 45.96 12.57
N LYS A 567 35.43 46.80 12.03
CA LYS A 567 36.42 46.40 11.04
C LYS A 567 37.58 45.70 11.73
N PHE A 568 37.75 44.40 11.46
CA PHE A 568 38.94 43.65 11.83
C PHE A 568 39.59 43.10 10.58
N ASP A 569 40.85 43.47 10.37
CA ASP A 569 41.63 43.05 9.22
C ASP A 569 42.35 41.74 9.54
N ALA A 570 41.83 40.64 9.00
CA ALA A 570 42.50 39.36 8.94
C ALA A 570 42.09 38.62 7.67
N GLY A 571 42.30 39.30 6.54
CA GLY A 571 43.05 38.72 5.43
C GLY A 571 42.50 37.54 4.66
N LEU A 572 41.32 36.95 4.88
CA LEU A 572 40.64 36.19 3.81
C LEU A 572 39.15 35.82 3.91
N PHE A 573 38.41 35.82 5.05
CA PHE A 573 36.94 35.57 5.01
C PHE A 573 36.12 36.27 6.11
N HIS A 574 34.89 36.66 5.78
CA HIS A 574 33.93 37.44 6.59
C HIS A 574 32.72 36.55 6.95
N ALA A 575 32.25 36.54 8.20
CA ALA A 575 31.03 35.81 8.58
C ALA A 575 29.99 36.77 9.17
N SER A 576 28.80 36.80 8.57
CA SER A 576 27.66 37.61 9.02
C SER A 576 26.65 36.74 9.77
N LEU A 577 25.67 37.36 10.45
CA LEU A 577 24.54 36.66 11.09
C LEU A 577 23.80 35.73 10.11
N HIS A 578 23.77 36.09 8.82
CA HIS A 578 23.21 35.25 7.76
C HIS A 578 24.00 33.94 7.60
N THR A 579 25.32 33.98 7.75
CA THR A 579 26.18 32.80 7.67
C THR A 579 25.94 31.85 8.85
N LEU A 580 25.67 32.38 10.04
CA LEU A 580 25.30 31.59 11.22
C LEU A 580 23.96 30.86 11.02
N THR A 581 22.98 31.53 10.40
CA THR A 581 21.68 30.93 10.08
C THR A 581 21.78 29.85 9.01
N VAL A 582 22.66 30.03 8.01
CA VAL A 582 22.94 29.01 6.97
C VAL A 582 23.62 27.76 7.55
N ILE A 583 24.47 27.93 8.56
CA ILE A 583 25.10 26.82 9.28
C ILE A 583 24.03 26.00 10.01
N LEU A 584 23.15 26.65 10.77
CA LEU A 584 22.04 25.98 11.48
C LEU A 584 21.06 25.29 10.52
N SER A 585 20.78 25.89 9.36
CA SER A 585 19.91 25.26 8.35
C SER A 585 20.57 24.04 7.71
N ARG A 586 21.90 24.06 7.47
CA ARG A 586 22.62 22.91 6.89
C ARG A 586 22.82 21.76 7.88
N THR A 587 22.92 22.02 9.19
CA THR A 587 22.93 20.96 10.20
C THR A 587 21.59 20.21 10.23
N MET A 588 20.46 20.90 10.05
CA MET A 588 19.15 20.26 9.86
C MET A 588 19.06 19.48 8.54
N SER A 589 19.69 19.96 7.46
CA SER A 589 19.79 19.20 6.20
C SER A 589 20.59 17.90 6.37
N PHE A 590 21.62 17.88 7.23
CA PHE A 590 22.39 16.68 7.54
C PHE A 590 21.57 15.64 8.33
N ILE A 591 20.75 16.08 9.30
CA ILE A 591 19.78 15.22 10.01
C ILE A 591 18.70 14.68 9.05
N THR A 592 18.28 15.51 8.08
CA THR A 592 17.30 15.11 7.06
C THR A 592 17.90 14.10 6.08
N LEU A 593 19.16 14.26 5.68
CA LEU A 593 19.90 13.33 4.84
C LEU A 593 20.10 11.98 5.55
N LEU A 594 20.46 12.00 6.84
CA LEU A 594 20.54 10.79 7.68
C LEU A 594 19.20 10.08 7.81
N LYS A 595 18.08 10.81 7.92
CA LYS A 595 16.73 10.22 7.86
C LYS A 595 16.43 9.57 6.49
N SER A 596 16.84 10.19 5.38
CA SER A 596 16.61 9.62 4.04
C SER A 596 17.41 8.34 3.75
N PHE A 597 18.49 8.08 4.50
CA PHE A 597 19.25 6.83 4.46
C PHE A 597 18.70 5.75 5.42
N ILE A 598 17.75 6.10 6.30
CA ILE A 598 17.06 5.16 7.20
C ILE A 598 15.70 4.73 6.59
N GLU A 599 15.14 5.54 5.68
CA GLU A 599 13.84 5.31 5.04
C GLU A 599 13.92 4.80 3.59
N ASN A 600 15.12 4.47 3.09
CA ASN A 600 15.35 3.70 1.85
C ASN A 600 16.32 2.55 2.14
#